data_AF-A0ABD2WMA6-F1
#
_entry.id   AF-A0ABD2WMA6-F1
#
_cell.length_a   1.000
_cell.length_b   1.000
_cell.length_c   1.000
_cell.angle_alpha   90.00
_cell.angle_beta   90.00
_cell.angle_gamma   90.00
#
_symmetry.space_group_name_H-M   'P 1'
#
loop_
_entity.id
_entity.type
_entity.pdbx_description
1 polymer ?
#
loop_
_entity_poly.entity_id
_entity_poly.type
_entity_poly.pdbx_seq_one_letter_code
_entity_poly.pdbx_strand_id
1 'polypeptide(L)'
;MLFNSCMKRQMFINRYKNKKKLNPEDLSRKSATFCVKRFSGSHTFDAIAEMLESVHLEFNLTSDKIAGSVSDNGSNFVKAFREFGINEFYVPESDCIETSANDSDSGDDSEPVDDDIVLHPDENEEVVITDFSYYQLPKHFRCASHTLNLLATTDFLKVLKKNDYEDYKDKHTTALEKSQCLWKSLRSLKKKEEVRKELNCFLKRPVPTRWNSLFDSWKQLFDKWKLITSREVQNIVSMPNEFDYSDYDHIREYLLWNEPLAKCIDKLQGEDNMYYGYVLPTLLNLRLKWKNL
;
A
#
# COMPACT_ATOMS: atom_id res chain seq x y z
N MET A 1 5.86 7.62 10.77
CA MET A 1 4.73 7.10 9.98
C MET A 1 3.76 6.35 10.89
N LEU A 2 2.46 6.54 10.70
CA LEU A 2 1.43 5.71 11.33
C LEU A 2 1.50 4.32 10.70
N PHE A 3 1.73 3.28 11.51
CA PHE A 3 1.53 1.89 11.09
C PHE A 3 0.14 1.79 10.45
N ASN A 4 0.14 1.47 9.16
CA ASN A 4 -1.07 1.36 8.37
C ASN A 4 -2.04 0.37 9.01
N SER A 5 -3.34 0.62 8.82
CA SER A 5 -4.41 -0.29 9.24
C SER A 5 -4.18 -1.74 8.78
N CYS A 6 -3.36 -1.97 7.75
CA CYS A 6 -3.00 -3.31 7.29
C CYS A 6 -2.09 -4.11 8.25
N MET A 7 -1.19 -3.47 9.00
CA MET A 7 -0.39 -4.18 10.03
C MET A 7 -1.16 -4.38 11.34
N LYS A 8 -2.33 -3.73 11.53
CA LYS A 8 -3.02 -3.81 12.81
C LYS A 8 -3.48 -5.22 13.18
N ARG A 9 -3.63 -6.18 12.24
CA ARG A 9 -4.44 -7.39 12.51
C ARG A 9 -4.11 -8.65 11.72
N GLN A 10 -2.85 -8.93 11.37
CA GLN A 10 -2.50 -10.22 10.74
C GLN A 10 -1.25 -10.87 11.34
N MET A 11 -1.34 -11.24 12.62
CA MET A 11 -0.65 -12.44 13.12
C MET A 11 -1.63 -13.62 13.02
N PHE A 12 -1.33 -14.56 12.13
CA PHE A 12 -2.01 -15.84 12.11
C PHE A 12 -1.37 -16.69 13.21
N ILE A 13 -2.14 -17.14 14.20
CA ILE A 13 -1.70 -18.07 15.26
C ILE A 13 -2.14 -19.49 14.87
N ASN A 14 -1.24 -20.49 14.89
CA ASN A 14 -1.46 -21.95 15.00
C ASN A 14 -0.11 -22.69 15.00
N ARG A 15 0.12 -23.78 15.77
CA ARG A 15 -0.62 -25.08 15.78
C ARG A 15 -0.16 -25.88 17.02
N TYR A 16 -1.01 -26.42 17.91
CA TYR A 16 -1.47 -27.82 17.87
C TYR A 16 -2.53 -28.11 18.96
N LYS A 17 -3.44 -29.04 18.61
CA LYS A 17 -4.44 -29.76 19.42
C LYS A 17 -5.71 -28.97 19.82
N ASN A 18 -6.80 -29.40 19.19
CA ASN A 18 -8.21 -29.07 19.40
C ASN A 18 -8.82 -27.97 18.53
N LYS A 19 -9.69 -28.45 17.64
CA LYS A 19 -10.75 -27.79 16.89
C LYS A 19 -11.27 -26.50 17.57
N LYS A 20 -11.03 -25.34 16.94
CA LYS A 20 -12.02 -24.49 16.24
C LYS A 20 -11.41 -23.11 15.89
N LYS A 21 -11.12 -22.89 14.60
CA LYS A 21 -10.54 -21.65 14.01
C LYS A 21 -11.53 -20.48 13.91
N LEU A 22 -12.80 -20.80 14.10
CA LEU A 22 -13.93 -19.91 14.00
C LEU A 22 -14.74 -20.10 15.28
N ASN A 23 -15.48 -19.07 15.69
CA ASN A 23 -16.37 -19.21 16.82
C ASN A 23 -17.28 -20.43 16.56
N PRO A 24 -17.32 -21.40 17.49
CA PRO A 24 -18.10 -22.63 17.37
C PRO A 24 -19.57 -22.44 16.98
N GLU A 25 -20.15 -21.30 17.34
CA GLU A 25 -21.59 -21.07 17.28
C GLU A 25 -22.01 -20.42 15.96
N ASP A 26 -21.24 -19.45 15.48
CA ASP A 26 -21.57 -18.62 14.31
C ASP A 26 -20.53 -18.73 13.18
N LEU A 27 -19.46 -19.50 13.39
CA LEU A 27 -18.33 -19.62 12.48
C LEU A 27 -17.65 -18.28 12.15
N SER A 28 -17.73 -17.28 13.04
CA SER A 28 -17.06 -15.99 12.87
C SER A 28 -15.57 -16.08 13.22
N ARG A 29 -14.74 -15.28 12.53
CA ARG A 29 -13.33 -15.12 12.87
C ARG A 29 -13.18 -14.02 13.91
N LYS A 30 -12.31 -14.23 14.90
CA LYS A 30 -11.93 -13.20 15.86
C LYS A 30 -10.64 -12.51 15.40
N SER A 31 -10.61 -11.19 15.56
CA SER A 31 -9.40 -10.38 15.44
C SER A 31 -9.20 -9.59 16.72
N ALA A 32 -7.94 -9.39 17.12
CA ALA A 32 -7.58 -8.60 18.27
C ALA A 32 -6.33 -7.79 17.93
N THR A 33 -6.32 -6.53 18.35
CA THR A 33 -5.10 -5.71 18.28
C THR A 33 -4.31 -5.94 19.55
N PHE A 34 -3.10 -6.50 19.42
CA PHE A 34 -2.21 -6.76 20.55
C PHE A 34 -1.55 -5.47 21.05
N CYS A 35 -0.94 -4.69 20.15
CA CYS A 35 -0.27 -3.44 20.52
C CYS A 35 -0.30 -2.39 19.41
N VAL A 36 -0.06 -1.13 19.78
CA VAL A 36 0.28 -0.04 18.86
C VAL A 36 1.50 0.68 19.43
N LYS A 37 2.69 0.31 18.95
CA LYS A 37 3.96 0.90 19.40
C LYS A 37 4.42 1.98 18.43
N ARG A 38 4.96 3.08 18.97
CA ARG A 38 5.64 4.11 18.16
C ARG A 38 7.04 3.59 17.86
N PHE A 39 7.40 3.51 16.58
CA PHE A 39 8.75 3.19 16.15
C PHE A 39 9.58 4.48 16.04
N SER A 40 10.56 4.65 16.92
CA SER A 40 11.49 5.78 16.93
C SER A 40 12.81 5.41 16.25
N GLY A 41 13.47 6.40 15.63
CA GLY A 41 14.73 6.16 14.91
C GLY A 41 14.51 5.55 13.52
N SER A 42 15.58 5.05 12.92
CA SER A 42 15.58 4.43 11.60
C SER A 42 14.83 3.09 11.61
N HIS A 43 14.02 2.84 10.60
CA HIS A 43 13.20 1.62 10.49
C HIS A 43 13.98 0.52 9.75
N THR A 44 15.20 0.23 10.22
CA THR A 44 16.05 -0.81 9.64
C THR A 44 15.48 -2.21 9.91
N PHE A 45 15.88 -3.19 9.09
CA PHE A 45 15.32 -4.54 9.15
C PHE A 45 15.58 -5.26 10.49
N ASP A 46 16.74 -5.03 11.11
CA ASP A 46 17.14 -5.51 12.43
C ASP A 46 16.30 -4.87 13.55
N ALA A 47 16.11 -3.55 13.53
CA ALA A 47 15.27 -2.86 14.50
C ALA A 47 13.78 -3.28 14.38
N ILE A 48 13.31 -3.59 13.16
CA ILE A 48 11.98 -4.17 12.94
C ILE A 48 11.87 -5.55 13.58
N ALA A 49 12.88 -6.41 13.39
CA ALA A 49 12.90 -7.74 13.97
C ALA A 49 12.88 -7.70 15.50
N GLU A 50 13.71 -6.84 16.10
CA GLU A 50 13.76 -6.60 17.55
C GLU A 50 12.40 -6.17 18.10
N MET A 51 11.76 -5.18 17.46
CA MET A 51 10.46 -4.68 17.88
C MET A 51 9.36 -5.76 17.79
N LEU A 52 9.35 -6.54 16.70
CA LEU A 52 8.37 -7.61 16.51
C LEU A 52 8.57 -8.73 17.55
N GLU A 53 9.81 -9.14 17.80
CA GLU A 53 10.09 -10.15 18.81
C GLU A 53 9.74 -9.65 20.22
N SER A 54 10.08 -8.40 20.57
CA SER A 54 9.69 -7.79 21.84
C SER A 54 8.17 -7.86 22.07
N VAL A 55 7.38 -7.56 21.03
CA VAL A 55 5.91 -7.69 21.09
C VAL A 55 5.50 -9.15 21.24
N HIS A 56 6.08 -10.08 20.47
CA HIS A 56 5.77 -11.50 20.61
C HIS A 56 6.01 -12.00 22.05
N LEU A 57 7.15 -11.66 22.64
CA LEU A 57 7.50 -12.03 24.01
C LEU A 57 6.56 -11.42 25.05
N GLU A 58 6.21 -10.14 24.92
CA GLU A 58 5.27 -9.44 25.81
C GLU A 58 3.91 -10.15 25.91
N PHE A 59 3.43 -10.72 24.79
CA PHE A 59 2.16 -11.44 24.73
C PHE A 59 2.31 -12.97 24.84
N ASN A 60 3.49 -13.48 25.19
CA ASN A 60 3.80 -14.91 25.24
C ASN A 60 3.47 -15.67 23.94
N LEU A 61 3.62 -14.99 22.79
CA LEU A 61 3.41 -15.51 21.45
C LEU A 61 4.73 -16.07 20.90
N THR A 62 5.07 -17.28 21.33
CA THR A 62 6.22 -18.02 20.80
C THR A 62 6.00 -18.41 19.33
N SER A 63 7.08 -18.68 18.59
CA SER A 63 7.03 -18.98 17.15
C SER A 63 6.12 -20.17 16.80
N ASP A 64 6.04 -21.19 17.66
CA ASP A 64 5.13 -22.35 17.53
C ASP A 64 3.65 -21.98 17.64
N LYS A 65 3.34 -20.84 18.28
CA LYS A 65 1.98 -20.31 18.36
C LYS A 65 1.64 -19.49 17.13
N ILE A 66 2.60 -18.92 16.40
CA ILE A 66 2.35 -18.03 15.26
C ILE A 66 2.48 -18.81 13.94
N ALA A 67 1.35 -19.06 13.28
CA ALA A 67 1.28 -19.65 11.94
C ALA A 67 1.83 -18.75 10.83
N GLY A 68 1.92 -17.43 11.07
CA GLY A 68 2.67 -16.53 10.21
C GLY A 68 2.27 -15.06 10.37
N SER A 69 3.09 -14.21 9.76
CA SER A 69 3.01 -12.75 9.82
C SER A 69 2.75 -12.21 8.43
N VAL A 70 1.81 -11.26 8.34
CA VAL A 70 1.57 -10.50 7.10
C VAL A 70 2.00 -9.06 7.32
N SER A 71 2.88 -8.55 6.46
CA SER A 71 3.25 -7.14 6.41
C SER A 71 3.05 -6.59 4.99
N ASP A 72 3.16 -5.27 4.84
CA ASP A 72 3.40 -4.70 3.51
C ASP A 72 4.72 -5.24 2.92
N ASN A 73 4.93 -4.97 1.62
CA ASN A 73 6.12 -5.44 0.92
C ASN A 73 7.28 -4.44 1.01
N GLY A 74 7.29 -3.58 2.04
CA GLY A 74 8.41 -2.67 2.28
C GLY A 74 9.72 -3.44 2.40
N SER A 75 10.79 -2.91 1.79
CA SER A 75 12.08 -3.58 1.67
C SER A 75 12.64 -4.02 3.03
N ASN A 76 12.52 -3.18 4.06
CA ASN A 76 13.01 -3.51 5.40
C ASN A 76 12.20 -4.60 6.09
N PHE A 77 10.87 -4.68 5.88
CA PHE A 77 10.07 -5.81 6.36
C PHE A 77 10.46 -7.10 5.63
N VAL A 78 10.54 -7.06 4.29
CA VAL A 78 10.92 -8.22 3.48
C VAL A 78 12.31 -8.74 3.90
N LYS A 79 13.27 -7.84 4.11
CA LYS A 79 14.60 -8.19 4.59
C LYS A 79 14.55 -8.76 6.00
N ALA A 80 13.82 -8.15 6.95
CA ALA A 80 13.73 -8.64 8.32
C ALA A 80 13.24 -10.10 8.37
N PHE A 81 12.17 -10.39 7.63
CA PHE A 81 11.62 -11.74 7.57
C PHE A 81 12.46 -12.72 6.74
N ARG A 82 13.29 -12.24 5.81
CA ARG A 82 14.25 -13.08 5.09
C ARG A 82 15.42 -13.48 5.99
N GLU A 83 15.98 -12.53 6.74
CA GLU A 83 17.15 -12.77 7.61
C GLU A 83 16.77 -13.51 8.90
N PHE A 84 15.60 -13.20 9.50
CA PHE A 84 15.22 -13.69 10.83
C PHE A 84 13.98 -14.61 10.83
N GLY A 85 13.40 -14.89 9.66
CA GLY A 85 12.18 -15.70 9.54
C GLY A 85 12.43 -17.20 9.57
N ILE A 86 11.57 -17.94 10.26
CA ILE A 86 11.59 -19.41 10.26
C ILE A 86 10.99 -19.92 8.94
N ASN A 87 11.84 -20.40 8.03
CA ASN A 87 11.42 -21.01 6.77
C ASN A 87 11.22 -22.52 6.95
N GLU A 88 9.98 -22.98 7.07
CA GLU A 88 9.68 -24.43 7.05
C GLU A 88 9.87 -25.08 5.66
N PHE A 89 10.03 -24.28 4.59
CA PHE A 89 10.26 -24.76 3.23
C PHE A 89 11.16 -23.77 2.46
N TYR A 90 12.37 -24.21 2.13
CA TYR A 90 13.24 -23.55 1.15
C TYR A 90 12.56 -23.60 -0.22
N VAL A 91 12.15 -22.46 -0.76
CA VAL A 91 11.76 -22.32 -2.17
C VAL A 91 12.94 -21.63 -2.87
N PRO A 92 13.60 -22.28 -3.85
CA PRO A 92 14.76 -21.71 -4.51
C PRO A 92 14.45 -20.35 -5.13
N GLU A 93 15.43 -19.44 -5.04
CA GLU A 93 15.41 -18.09 -5.59
C GLU A 93 15.02 -18.08 -7.07
N SER A 94 13.80 -17.64 -7.38
CA SER A 94 13.45 -17.18 -8.73
C SER A 94 12.41 -16.05 -8.76
N ASP A 95 11.90 -15.60 -7.61
CA ASP A 95 10.87 -14.54 -7.54
C ASP A 95 11.32 -13.28 -6.76
N CYS A 96 12.62 -13.10 -6.54
CA CYS A 96 13.17 -11.80 -6.14
C CYS A 96 13.13 -10.82 -7.32
N ILE A 97 11.93 -10.28 -7.60
CA ILE A 97 11.86 -8.99 -8.29
C ILE A 97 12.40 -7.97 -7.29
N GLU A 98 13.68 -7.63 -7.43
CA GLU A 98 14.26 -6.42 -6.86
C GLU A 98 13.43 -5.24 -7.36
N THR A 99 12.44 -4.85 -6.56
CA THR A 99 11.73 -3.61 -6.81
C THR A 99 12.55 -2.56 -6.07
N SER A 100 13.51 -1.96 -6.76
CA SER A 100 14.14 -0.71 -6.37
C SER A 100 13.07 0.41 -6.41
N ALA A 101 12.13 0.35 -5.48
CA ALA A 101 11.32 1.49 -5.13
C ALA A 101 12.17 2.33 -4.19
N ASN A 102 12.84 3.34 -4.75
CA ASN A 102 13.34 4.46 -3.98
C ASN A 102 12.16 5.07 -3.22
N ASP A 103 12.00 4.69 -1.96
CA ASP A 103 11.15 5.40 -1.01
C ASP A 103 11.93 6.62 -0.52
N SER A 104 12.06 7.61 -1.41
CA SER A 104 12.68 8.89 -1.12
C SER A 104 11.71 9.74 -0.29
N ASP A 105 11.63 9.49 1.01
CA ASP A 105 11.14 10.47 1.99
C ASP A 105 12.34 11.22 2.59
N SER A 106 12.95 12.07 1.78
CA SER A 106 13.82 13.16 2.23
C SER A 106 13.93 14.17 1.10
N GLY A 107 13.36 15.35 1.27
CA GLY A 107 13.62 16.46 0.36
C GLY A 107 15.04 16.97 0.56
N ASP A 108 15.83 16.99 -0.51
CA ASP A 108 16.66 18.11 -0.97
C ASP A 108 17.33 17.72 -2.31
N ASP A 109 17.61 18.72 -3.15
CA ASP A 109 18.15 18.62 -4.50
C ASP A 109 19.53 17.93 -4.59
N SER A 110 19.71 16.98 -5.52
CA SER A 110 20.88 16.91 -6.44
C SER A 110 20.81 15.74 -7.45
N GLU A 111 21.36 16.01 -8.64
CA GLU A 111 21.43 15.24 -9.90
C GLU A 111 22.24 13.91 -9.85
N PRO A 112 22.16 13.05 -10.90
CA PRO A 112 22.55 11.63 -10.83
C PRO A 112 24.04 11.40 -11.14
N VAL A 113 24.61 10.36 -10.52
CA VAL A 113 25.89 9.77 -10.92
C VAL A 113 25.69 8.32 -11.35
N ASP A 114 26.21 8.04 -12.53
CA ASP A 114 26.28 6.76 -13.23
C ASP A 114 27.44 5.95 -12.65
N ASP A 115 27.24 4.67 -12.34
CA ASP A 115 28.35 3.73 -12.17
C ASP A 115 27.89 2.29 -12.46
N ASP A 116 28.51 1.75 -13.51
CA ASP A 116 28.40 0.41 -14.06
C ASP A 116 29.33 -0.53 -13.28
N ILE A 117 28.79 -1.55 -12.60
CA ILE A 117 29.60 -2.61 -11.97
C ILE A 117 29.07 -3.98 -12.39
N VAL A 118 29.83 -4.61 -13.28
CA VAL A 118 29.72 -6.00 -13.71
C VAL A 118 30.22 -6.91 -12.58
N LEU A 119 29.36 -7.82 -12.09
CA LEU A 119 29.75 -8.87 -11.14
C LEU A 119 29.93 -10.20 -11.88
N HIS A 120 31.15 -10.74 -11.84
CA HIS A 120 31.43 -12.14 -12.17
C HIS A 120 31.08 -13.04 -10.97
N PRO A 121 30.55 -14.25 -11.20
CA PRO A 121 30.26 -15.21 -10.13
C PRO A 121 31.55 -15.96 -9.74
N ASP A 122 31.95 -15.89 -8.47
CA ASP A 122 33.00 -16.74 -7.92
C ASP A 122 32.34 -17.91 -7.15
N GLU A 123 32.58 -19.11 -7.66
CA GLU A 123 32.12 -20.38 -7.11
C GLU A 123 33.07 -20.77 -5.96
N ASN A 124 32.75 -20.37 -4.72
CA ASN A 124 33.15 -21.04 -3.46
C ASN A 124 32.70 -20.21 -2.25
N GLU A 125 31.49 -20.46 -1.73
CA GLU A 125 31.16 -20.07 -0.36
C GLU A 125 31.00 -21.32 0.52
N GLU A 126 32.00 -21.52 1.37
CA GLU A 126 31.90 -22.39 2.54
C GLU A 126 30.70 -21.95 3.39
N VAL A 127 29.92 -22.93 3.86
CA VAL A 127 28.81 -22.71 4.79
C VAL A 127 29.40 -22.26 6.12
N VAL A 128 29.55 -20.95 6.29
CA VAL A 128 29.79 -20.33 7.58
C VAL A 128 28.48 -20.39 8.35
N ILE A 129 28.37 -21.34 9.27
CA ILE A 129 27.33 -21.32 10.30
C ILE A 129 27.66 -20.11 11.19
N THR A 130 27.04 -18.96 10.89
CA THR A 130 27.12 -17.79 11.74
C THR A 130 26.26 -18.02 12.98
N ASP A 131 26.86 -17.72 14.13
CA ASP A 131 26.30 -17.78 15.47
C ASP A 131 24.86 -17.24 15.56
N PHE A 132 24.02 -17.98 16.29
CA PHE A 132 22.67 -17.66 16.79
C PHE A 132 22.07 -16.31 16.36
N SER A 133 21.09 -16.33 15.44
CA SER A 133 20.22 -15.16 15.25
C SER A 133 19.47 -14.89 16.57
N TYR A 134 19.68 -13.71 17.16
CA TYR A 134 18.99 -13.32 18.39
C TYR A 134 17.46 -13.27 18.22
N TYR A 135 17.00 -13.04 16.99
CA TYR A 135 15.59 -12.89 16.65
C TYR A 135 15.05 -14.13 15.93
N GLN A 136 13.86 -14.58 16.32
CA GLN A 136 13.08 -15.59 15.60
C GLN A 136 11.72 -15.04 15.17
N LEU A 137 11.61 -14.64 13.91
CA LEU A 137 10.37 -14.19 13.31
C LEU A 137 9.57 -15.37 12.74
N PRO A 138 8.23 -15.36 12.85
CA PRO A 138 7.37 -16.34 12.21
C PRO A 138 7.45 -16.28 10.68
N LYS A 139 6.90 -17.31 10.02
CA LYS A 139 6.75 -17.36 8.56
C LYS A 139 6.13 -16.07 8.02
N HIS A 140 6.73 -15.50 6.98
CA HIS A 140 6.23 -14.29 6.34
C HIS A 140 5.31 -14.56 5.17
N PHE A 141 4.29 -13.71 5.04
CA PHE A 141 3.48 -13.60 3.85
C PHE A 141 3.39 -12.14 3.42
N ARG A 142 3.56 -11.92 2.12
CA ARG A 142 3.37 -10.60 1.51
C ARG A 142 1.89 -10.20 1.53
N CYS A 143 1.63 -8.92 1.72
CA CYS A 143 0.28 -8.39 1.67
C CYS A 143 -0.23 -8.30 0.23
N ALA A 144 -1.22 -9.11 -0.13
CA ALA A 144 -1.84 -9.12 -1.46
C ALA A 144 -2.41 -7.75 -1.85
N SER A 145 -3.01 -7.04 -0.89
CA SER A 145 -3.59 -5.71 -1.10
C SER A 145 -2.52 -4.65 -1.37
N HIS A 146 -1.35 -4.77 -0.75
CA HIS A 146 -0.21 -3.90 -1.06
C HIS A 146 0.29 -4.17 -2.48
N THR A 147 0.47 -5.44 -2.84
CA THR A 147 0.86 -5.84 -4.20
C THR A 147 -0.11 -5.30 -5.25
N LEU A 148 -1.42 -5.39 -5.02
CA LEU A 148 -2.41 -4.81 -5.92
C LEU A 148 -2.35 -3.28 -5.97
N ASN A 149 -2.07 -2.62 -4.85
CA ASN A 149 -1.90 -1.17 -4.85
C ASN A 149 -0.67 -0.74 -5.69
N LEU A 150 0.41 -1.51 -5.68
CA LEU A 150 1.59 -1.24 -6.51
C LEU A 150 1.26 -1.27 -8.02
N LEU A 151 0.28 -2.07 -8.45
CA LEU A 151 -0.21 -2.02 -9.83
C LEU A 151 -0.81 -0.65 -10.17
N ALA A 152 -1.63 -0.10 -9.26
CA ALA A 152 -2.33 1.18 -9.44
C ALA A 152 -1.40 2.39 -9.36
N THR A 153 -0.26 2.26 -8.69
CA THR A 153 0.68 3.35 -8.44
C THR A 153 1.96 3.19 -9.22
N THR A 154 2.78 2.21 -8.86
CA THR A 154 4.15 2.07 -9.33
C THR A 154 4.17 1.59 -10.77
N ASP A 155 3.43 0.54 -11.08
CA ASP A 155 3.43 -0.04 -12.42
C ASP A 155 2.66 0.83 -13.41
N PHE A 156 1.55 1.43 -12.97
CA PHE A 156 0.85 2.45 -13.75
C PHE A 156 1.78 3.62 -14.15
N LEU A 157 2.53 4.20 -13.21
CA LEU A 157 3.48 5.28 -13.51
C LEU A 157 4.63 4.81 -14.41
N LYS A 158 5.12 3.57 -14.25
CA LYS A 158 6.13 3.00 -15.15
C LYS A 158 5.61 2.86 -16.58
N VAL A 159 4.35 2.47 -16.77
CA VAL A 159 3.73 2.40 -18.09
C VAL A 159 3.58 3.79 -18.69
N LEU A 160 3.14 4.78 -17.91
CA LEU A 160 3.00 6.17 -18.37
C LEU A 160 4.32 6.82 -18.81
N LYS A 161 5.46 6.40 -18.25
CA LYS A 161 6.77 6.92 -18.63
C LYS A 161 7.28 6.38 -19.98
N LYS A 162 6.59 5.41 -20.58
CA LYS A 162 6.94 4.90 -21.92
C LYS A 162 6.46 5.88 -22.98
N ASN A 163 7.25 6.04 -24.05
CA ASN A 163 7.00 7.01 -25.12
C ASN A 163 5.66 6.81 -25.86
N ASP A 164 5.06 5.62 -25.80
CA ASP A 164 3.81 5.30 -26.50
C ASP A 164 2.57 5.99 -25.93
N TYR A 165 2.67 6.64 -24.76
CA TYR A 165 1.51 7.17 -24.01
C TYR A 165 1.65 8.65 -23.60
N GLU A 166 2.47 9.45 -24.28
CA GLU A 166 2.78 10.82 -23.86
C GLU A 166 1.51 11.70 -23.73
N ASP A 167 0.59 11.65 -24.71
CA ASP A 167 -0.68 12.41 -24.65
C ASP A 167 -1.52 12.07 -23.41
N TYR A 168 -1.59 10.78 -23.04
CA TYR A 168 -2.37 10.34 -21.87
C TYR A 168 -1.65 10.69 -20.56
N LYS A 169 -0.31 10.60 -20.56
CA LYS A 169 0.54 11.02 -19.44
C LYS A 169 0.41 12.53 -19.19
N ASP A 170 0.37 13.35 -20.22
CA ASP A 170 0.21 14.80 -20.10
C ASP A 170 -1.16 15.16 -19.52
N LYS A 171 -2.24 14.53 -20.01
CA LYS A 171 -3.58 14.68 -19.43
C LYS A 171 -3.62 14.23 -17.98
N HIS A 172 -3.01 13.10 -17.66
CA HIS A 172 -2.93 12.58 -16.30
C HIS A 172 -2.19 13.53 -15.36
N THR A 173 -1.03 14.02 -15.80
CA THR A 173 -0.20 14.94 -15.03
C THR A 173 -0.93 16.25 -14.80
N THR A 174 -1.54 16.82 -15.85
CA THR A 174 -2.32 18.07 -15.77
C THR A 174 -3.48 17.95 -14.78
N ALA A 175 -4.31 16.91 -14.91
CA ALA A 175 -5.45 16.69 -14.02
C ALA A 175 -5.00 16.46 -12.56
N LEU A 176 -3.87 15.76 -12.37
CA LEU A 176 -3.30 15.52 -11.05
C LEU A 176 -2.74 16.81 -10.43
N GLU A 177 -2.04 17.64 -11.19
CA GLU A 177 -1.52 18.94 -10.75
C GLU A 177 -2.63 19.89 -10.33
N LYS A 178 -3.69 20.02 -11.14
CA LYS A 178 -4.89 20.80 -10.79
C LYS A 178 -5.53 20.28 -9.51
N SER A 179 -5.65 18.95 -9.37
CA SER A 179 -6.15 18.31 -8.14
C SER A 179 -5.28 18.61 -6.93
N GLN A 180 -3.95 18.56 -7.09
CA GLN A 180 -3.01 18.89 -6.03
C GLN A 180 -3.09 20.37 -5.62
N CYS A 181 -3.21 21.29 -6.57
CA CYS A 181 -3.43 22.71 -6.30
C CYS A 181 -4.71 22.93 -5.48
N LEU A 182 -5.81 22.26 -5.85
CA LEU A 182 -7.05 22.27 -5.08
C LEU A 182 -6.80 21.81 -3.65
N TRP A 183 -6.25 20.61 -3.46
CA TRP A 183 -6.01 20.05 -2.13
C TRP A 183 -5.01 20.85 -1.29
N LYS A 184 -4.01 21.48 -1.92
CA LYS A 184 -3.05 22.37 -1.25
C LYS A 184 -3.73 23.65 -0.76
N SER A 185 -4.63 24.25 -1.55
CA SER A 185 -5.38 25.46 -1.15
C SER A 185 -6.23 25.22 0.12
N LEU A 186 -6.73 24.00 0.29
CA LEU A 186 -7.57 23.57 1.41
C LEU A 186 -6.76 23.16 2.66
N ARG A 187 -5.45 23.41 2.69
CA ARG A 187 -4.67 23.38 3.94
C ARG A 187 -5.06 24.53 4.87
N SER A 188 -5.56 25.64 4.31
CA SER A 188 -6.16 26.73 5.09
C SER A 188 -7.50 26.30 5.66
N LEU A 189 -7.63 26.32 6.99
CA LEU A 189 -8.88 25.99 7.68
C LEU A 189 -10.04 26.87 7.23
N LYS A 190 -9.79 28.16 6.98
CA LYS A 190 -10.81 29.10 6.50
C LYS A 190 -11.37 28.66 5.15
N LYS A 191 -10.50 28.46 4.15
CA LYS A 191 -10.91 28.00 2.81
C LYS A 191 -11.61 26.64 2.87
N LYS A 192 -11.09 25.73 3.71
CA LYS A 192 -11.65 24.40 3.89
C LYS A 192 -13.09 24.44 4.42
N GLU A 193 -13.39 25.27 5.43
CA GLU A 193 -14.75 25.40 5.96
C GLU A 193 -15.68 26.14 4.99
N GLU A 194 -15.19 27.13 4.24
CA GLU A 194 -16.00 27.80 3.20
C GLU A 194 -16.37 26.82 2.07
N VAL A 195 -15.41 26.08 1.53
CA VAL A 195 -15.69 25.04 0.51
C VAL A 195 -16.60 23.94 1.06
N ARG A 196 -16.48 23.59 2.35
CA ARG A 196 -17.38 22.61 2.98
C ARG A 196 -18.84 23.07 2.93
N LYS A 197 -19.11 24.36 3.12
CA LYS A 197 -20.49 24.91 3.05
C LYS A 197 -21.09 24.70 1.66
N GLU A 198 -20.30 24.91 0.61
CA GLU A 198 -20.74 24.71 -0.78
C GLU A 198 -20.90 23.23 -1.15
N LEU A 199 -19.98 22.36 -0.70
CA LEU A 199 -19.97 20.94 -1.08
C LEU A 199 -20.84 20.05 -0.18
N ASN A 200 -21.23 20.55 0.98
CA ASN A 200 -21.83 19.83 2.11
C ASN A 200 -20.99 18.61 2.57
N CYS A 201 -19.68 18.64 2.33
CA CYS A 201 -18.74 17.61 2.76
C CYS A 201 -17.31 18.14 2.74
N PHE A 202 -16.40 17.47 3.46
CA PHE A 202 -14.98 17.71 3.30
C PHE A 202 -14.42 16.95 2.10
N LEU A 203 -13.55 17.60 1.34
CA LEU A 203 -12.81 16.93 0.28
C LEU A 203 -11.78 15.97 0.85
N LYS A 204 -11.84 14.73 0.39
CA LYS A 204 -10.82 13.70 0.55
C LYS A 204 -9.55 14.17 -0.14
N ARG A 205 -8.42 13.82 0.46
CA ARG A 205 -7.09 14.05 -0.11
C ARG A 205 -6.41 12.71 -0.27
N PRO A 206 -5.62 12.50 -1.34
CA PRO A 206 -4.78 11.32 -1.45
C PRO A 206 -3.82 11.28 -0.27
N VAL A 207 -3.66 10.09 0.30
CA VAL A 207 -2.76 9.80 1.40
C VAL A 207 -1.91 8.60 0.96
N PRO A 208 -0.59 8.76 0.77
CA PRO A 208 0.27 7.67 0.28
C PRO A 208 0.15 6.38 1.09
N THR A 209 -0.05 6.49 2.40
CA THR A 209 -0.20 5.34 3.28
C THR A 209 -1.53 4.62 3.09
N ARG A 210 -2.61 5.28 2.65
CA ARG A 210 -3.91 4.63 2.45
C ARG A 210 -4.06 4.20 0.98
N TRP A 211 -4.07 2.89 0.74
CA TRP A 211 -4.35 2.33 -0.58
C TRP A 211 -5.72 2.79 -1.09
N ASN A 212 -5.85 2.99 -2.40
CA ASN A 212 -7.00 3.59 -3.09
C ASN A 212 -7.29 5.08 -2.80
N SER A 213 -6.50 5.78 -1.99
CA SER A 213 -6.82 7.16 -1.59
C SER A 213 -6.90 8.15 -2.76
N LEU A 214 -6.10 7.96 -3.82
CA LEU A 214 -6.19 8.77 -5.04
C LEU A 214 -7.52 8.51 -5.76
N PHE A 215 -7.86 7.24 -6.00
CA PHE A 215 -9.13 6.82 -6.59
C PHE A 215 -10.32 7.40 -5.82
N ASP A 216 -10.32 7.26 -4.49
CA ASP A 216 -11.35 7.80 -3.60
C ASP A 216 -11.51 9.32 -3.71
N SER A 217 -10.39 10.03 -3.81
CA SER A 217 -10.37 11.49 -3.88
C SER A 217 -10.87 11.96 -5.24
N TRP A 218 -10.41 11.36 -6.33
CA TRP A 218 -10.89 11.64 -7.68
C TRP A 218 -12.35 11.24 -7.89
N LYS A 219 -12.82 10.13 -7.30
CA LYS A 219 -14.23 9.73 -7.30
C LYS A 219 -15.09 10.84 -6.69
N GLN A 220 -14.68 11.37 -5.54
CA GLN A 220 -15.39 12.48 -4.92
C GLN A 220 -15.35 13.76 -5.76
N LEU A 221 -14.20 14.09 -6.37
CA LEU A 221 -14.11 15.24 -7.28
C LEU A 221 -15.07 15.10 -8.46
N PHE A 222 -15.13 13.90 -9.05
CA PHE A 222 -16.03 13.57 -10.15
C PHE A 222 -17.50 13.67 -9.74
N ASP A 223 -17.89 13.07 -8.62
CA ASP A 223 -19.27 13.09 -8.11
C ASP A 223 -19.73 14.53 -7.77
N LYS A 224 -18.80 15.40 -7.38
CA LYS A 224 -19.04 16.79 -7.01
C LYS A 224 -18.60 17.79 -8.09
N TRP A 225 -18.36 17.32 -9.32
CA TRP A 225 -17.71 18.10 -10.38
C TRP A 225 -18.33 19.49 -10.57
N LYS A 226 -19.65 19.54 -10.76
CA LYS A 226 -20.42 20.78 -10.98
C LYS A 226 -20.25 21.81 -9.85
N LEU A 227 -20.09 21.34 -8.62
CA LEU A 227 -19.90 22.24 -7.48
C LEU A 227 -18.44 22.67 -7.39
N ILE A 228 -17.49 21.78 -7.67
CA ILE A 228 -16.05 22.10 -7.66
C ILE A 228 -15.70 23.12 -8.74
N THR A 229 -16.30 23.02 -9.93
CA THR A 229 -16.10 23.97 -11.03
C THR A 229 -17.03 25.18 -10.97
N SER A 230 -17.82 25.33 -9.91
CA SER A 230 -18.65 26.51 -9.69
C SER A 230 -17.79 27.74 -9.39
N ARG A 231 -18.31 28.93 -9.74
CA ARG A 231 -17.59 30.20 -9.49
C ARG A 231 -17.39 30.44 -8.00
N GLU A 232 -18.35 30.02 -7.18
CA GLU A 232 -18.33 30.13 -5.74
C GLU A 232 -17.11 29.40 -5.17
N VAL A 233 -16.92 28.12 -5.55
CA VAL A 233 -15.77 27.33 -5.11
C VAL A 233 -14.47 27.85 -5.73
N GLN A 234 -14.44 28.13 -7.04
CA GLN A 234 -13.24 28.63 -7.72
C GLN A 234 -12.74 29.95 -7.13
N ASN A 235 -13.63 30.86 -6.74
CA ASN A 235 -13.26 32.11 -6.06
C ASN A 235 -12.61 31.86 -4.70
N ILE A 236 -13.11 30.88 -3.92
CA ILE A 236 -12.54 30.53 -2.61
C ILE A 236 -11.15 29.92 -2.76
N VAL A 237 -10.99 28.94 -3.67
CA VAL A 237 -9.72 28.23 -3.83
C VAL A 237 -8.68 29.08 -4.56
N SER A 238 -9.12 29.89 -5.52
CA SER A 238 -8.34 30.81 -6.34
C SER A 238 -7.16 30.10 -7.03
N MET A 239 -7.45 29.03 -7.78
CA MET A 239 -6.42 28.24 -8.43
C MET A 239 -5.87 28.94 -9.68
N PRO A 240 -4.58 28.76 -10.03
CA PRO A 240 -4.01 29.35 -11.24
C PRO A 240 -4.65 28.81 -12.53
N ASN A 241 -4.92 27.50 -12.54
CA ASN A 241 -5.52 26.81 -13.67
C ASN A 241 -6.77 26.07 -13.18
N GLU A 242 -7.91 26.42 -13.76
CA GLU A 242 -9.19 25.79 -13.43
C GLU A 242 -9.32 24.43 -14.13
N PHE A 243 -10.19 23.57 -13.58
CA PHE A 243 -10.56 22.33 -14.22
C PHE A 243 -11.40 22.57 -15.47
N ASP A 244 -11.12 21.83 -16.53
CA ASP A 244 -11.85 21.89 -17.80
C ASP A 244 -12.50 20.54 -18.14
N TYR A 245 -13.16 20.48 -19.29
CA TYR A 245 -13.86 19.27 -19.72
C TYR A 245 -12.88 18.12 -20.09
N SER A 246 -11.65 18.43 -20.50
CA SER A 246 -10.62 17.42 -20.74
C SER A 246 -10.22 16.74 -19.43
N ASP A 247 -10.08 17.50 -18.35
CA ASP A 247 -9.84 16.93 -17.01
C ASP A 247 -11.01 16.05 -16.55
N TYR A 248 -12.26 16.48 -16.82
CA TYR A 248 -13.46 15.71 -16.48
C TYR A 248 -13.46 14.34 -17.15
N ASP A 249 -13.27 14.32 -18.47
CA ASP A 249 -13.25 13.11 -19.27
C ASP A 249 -12.10 12.18 -18.87
N HIS A 250 -10.92 12.74 -18.61
CA HIS A 250 -9.76 11.98 -18.14
C HIS A 250 -10.00 11.34 -16.76
N ILE A 251 -10.51 12.11 -15.80
CA ILE A 251 -10.85 11.57 -14.47
C ILE A 251 -11.92 10.49 -14.57
N ARG A 252 -12.95 10.69 -15.42
CA ARG A 252 -13.98 9.67 -15.68
C ARG A 252 -13.35 8.36 -16.17
N GLU A 253 -12.49 8.44 -17.17
CA GLU A 253 -11.81 7.29 -17.75
C GLU A 253 -10.92 6.58 -16.73
N TYR A 254 -10.11 7.35 -15.99
CA TYR A 254 -9.30 6.79 -14.91
C TYR A 254 -10.15 6.03 -13.89
N LEU A 255 -11.28 6.61 -13.46
CA LEU A 255 -12.18 5.98 -12.49
C LEU A 255 -12.81 4.71 -13.06
N LEU A 256 -13.18 4.68 -14.34
CA LEU A 256 -13.73 3.50 -15.00
C LEU A 256 -12.75 2.31 -14.95
N TRP A 257 -11.49 2.54 -15.33
CA TRP A 257 -10.46 1.51 -15.39
C TRP A 257 -9.98 1.04 -14.01
N ASN A 258 -9.90 1.96 -13.05
CA ASN A 258 -9.41 1.67 -11.71
C ASN A 258 -10.49 1.17 -10.75
N GLU A 259 -11.78 1.32 -11.06
CA GLU A 259 -12.85 0.89 -10.16
C GLU A 259 -12.81 -0.61 -9.82
N PRO A 260 -12.61 -1.53 -10.79
CA PRO A 260 -12.45 -2.96 -10.47
C PRO A 260 -11.30 -3.22 -9.50
N LEU A 261 -10.17 -2.53 -9.68
CA LEU A 261 -8.98 -2.67 -8.85
C LEU A 261 -9.21 -2.13 -7.44
N ALA A 262 -9.78 -0.93 -7.32
CA ALA A 262 -10.11 -0.31 -6.05
C ALA A 262 -11.04 -1.21 -5.22
N LYS A 263 -12.11 -1.74 -5.83
CA LYS A 263 -13.03 -2.70 -5.19
C LYS A 263 -12.33 -3.99 -4.74
N CYS A 264 -11.33 -4.46 -5.49
CA CYS A 264 -10.55 -5.64 -5.13
C CYS A 264 -9.65 -5.36 -3.92
N ILE A 265 -8.96 -4.21 -3.92
CA ILE A 265 -8.13 -3.78 -2.79
C ILE A 265 -8.99 -3.61 -1.54
N ASP A 266 -10.14 -2.93 -1.62
CA ASP A 266 -11.04 -2.74 -0.47
C ASP A 266 -11.53 -4.08 0.09
N LYS A 267 -11.89 -5.02 -0.81
CA LYS A 267 -12.28 -6.38 -0.42
C LYS A 267 -11.13 -7.13 0.27
N LEU A 268 -9.91 -7.02 -0.26
CA LEU A 268 -8.73 -7.65 0.32
C LEU A 268 -8.15 -6.88 1.53
N GLN A 269 -8.70 -5.72 1.89
CA GLN A 269 -8.34 -4.97 3.09
C GLN A 269 -9.39 -5.10 4.19
N GLY A 270 -10.55 -5.69 3.91
CA GLY A 270 -11.65 -5.83 4.87
C GLY A 270 -11.28 -6.64 6.11
N GLU A 271 -12.11 -6.56 7.15
CA GLU A 271 -11.96 -7.43 8.33
C GLU A 271 -12.84 -8.69 8.20
N ASP A 272 -13.97 -8.55 7.51
CA ASP A 272 -14.94 -9.63 7.30
C ASP A 272 -14.62 -10.43 6.03
N ASN A 273 -14.72 -11.75 6.13
CA ASN A 273 -14.49 -12.69 5.03
C ASN A 273 -13.11 -12.61 4.35
N MET A 274 -12.12 -12.11 5.09
CA MET A 274 -10.78 -11.85 4.58
C MET A 274 -9.86 -13.06 4.79
N TYR A 275 -9.99 -14.03 3.89
CA TYR A 275 -9.18 -15.24 3.86
C TYR A 275 -8.21 -15.19 2.69
N TYR A 276 -7.01 -15.78 2.85
CA TYR A 276 -6.13 -16.05 1.71
C TYR A 276 -6.85 -16.81 0.57
N GLY A 277 -7.87 -17.60 0.90
CA GLY A 277 -8.74 -18.26 -0.08
C GLY A 277 -9.54 -17.32 -0.99
N TYR A 278 -9.70 -16.04 -0.64
CA TYR A 278 -10.35 -15.03 -1.48
C TYR A 278 -9.38 -14.30 -2.39
N VAL A 279 -8.07 -14.41 -2.18
CA VAL A 279 -7.07 -13.74 -3.03
C VAL A 279 -7.22 -14.20 -4.47
N LEU A 280 -7.11 -15.51 -4.71
CA LEU A 280 -7.20 -16.07 -6.07
C LEU A 280 -8.55 -15.75 -6.77
N PRO A 281 -9.73 -16.00 -6.16
CA PRO A 281 -11.01 -15.60 -6.74
C PRO A 281 -11.11 -14.10 -7.04
N THR A 282 -10.56 -13.24 -6.18
CA THR A 282 -10.58 -11.79 -6.37
C THR A 282 -9.70 -11.38 -7.56
N LEU A 283 -8.50 -11.96 -7.68
CA LEU A 283 -7.60 -11.72 -8.83
C LEU A 283 -8.21 -12.21 -10.15
N LEU A 284 -8.86 -13.38 -10.15
CA LEU A 284 -9.56 -13.90 -11.33
C LEU A 284 -10.72 -12.97 -11.73
N ASN A 285 -11.51 -12.48 -10.76
CA ASN A 285 -12.58 -11.53 -11.03
C ASN A 285 -12.06 -10.19 -11.59
N LEU A 286 -10.97 -9.67 -11.01
CA LEU A 286 -10.31 -8.45 -11.49
C LEU A 286 -9.90 -8.60 -12.95
N ARG A 287 -9.20 -9.69 -13.29
CA ARG A 287 -8.77 -9.98 -14.66
C ARG A 287 -9.95 -10.09 -15.63
N LEU A 288 -11.04 -10.73 -15.22
CA LEU A 288 -12.25 -10.83 -16.05
C LEU A 288 -12.90 -9.48 -16.28
N LYS A 289 -12.97 -8.62 -15.24
CA LYS A 289 -13.52 -7.27 -15.37
C LYS A 289 -12.70 -6.40 -16.33
N TRP A 290 -11.38 -6.42 -16.20
CA TRP A 290 -10.51 -5.67 -17.13
C TRP A 290 -10.58 -6.15 -18.58
N LYS A 291 -10.86 -7.44 -18.81
CA LYS A 291 -11.06 -7.96 -20.18
C LYS A 291 -12.39 -7.53 -20.82
N ASN A 292 -13.35 -7.10 -20.02
CA ASN A 292 -14.71 -6.78 -20.46
C ASN A 292 -15.02 -5.27 -20.39
N LEU A 293 -14.02 -4.44 -20.10
CA LEU A 293 -14.06 -2.97 -20.22
C LEU A 293 -13.66 -2.57 -21.64
#